data_AF-A0A0F5V9J2-F1
#
_entry.id   AF-A0A0F5V9J2-F1
#
_cell.length_a   1.000
_cell.length_b   1.000
_cell.length_c   1.000
_cell.angle_alpha   90.00
_cell.angle_beta   90.00
_cell.angle_gamma   90.00
#
_symmetry.space_group_name_H-M   'P 1'
#
loop_
_entity.id
_entity.type
_entity.pdbx_description
1 polymer ?
#
loop_
_entity_poly.entity_id
_entity_poly.type
_entity_poly.pdbx_seq_one_letter_code
_entity_poly.pdbx_strand_id
1 'polypeptide(L)'
;MNKIIRVSLMVSLLTGCASKPQEEPALHHAWLELVAGKIEKNGGKVICANPLYQKCMNISEGACTVEISPASNYCASDSIKRYGTLSEENIEDYFVNYQSCMIFEHARLYDLDWMVPIRCMSEDANDHFDSRALQILFD
;
A
#
# COMPACT_ATOMS: atom_id res chain seq x y z
N MET A 1 35.09 -45.61 53.62
CA MET A 1 33.68 -45.22 53.41
C MET A 1 33.65 -44.00 52.52
N ASN A 2 33.19 -44.12 51.27
CA ASN A 2 32.74 -43.01 50.44
C ASN A 2 31.88 -43.58 49.30
N LYS A 3 30.57 -43.30 49.36
CA LYS A 3 29.58 -43.66 48.34
C LYS A 3 29.66 -42.59 47.24
N ILE A 4 30.13 -42.96 46.05
CA ILE A 4 30.04 -42.10 44.86
C ILE A 4 28.71 -42.44 44.18
N ILE A 5 27.76 -41.51 44.26
CA ILE A 5 26.44 -41.60 43.63
C ILE A 5 26.62 -41.33 42.14
N ARG A 6 26.24 -42.31 41.30
CA ARG A 6 26.11 -42.16 39.85
C ARG A 6 24.88 -41.30 39.55
N VAL A 7 25.06 -40.15 38.92
CA VAL A 7 23.96 -39.40 38.29
C VAL A 7 24.02 -39.64 36.79
N SER A 8 23.18 -40.56 36.32
CA SER A 8 22.87 -40.71 34.90
C SER A 8 21.98 -39.55 34.48
N LEU A 9 22.49 -38.62 33.69
CA LEU A 9 21.63 -37.69 32.93
C LEU A 9 21.35 -38.34 31.57
N MET A 10 20.16 -38.92 31.44
CA MET A 10 19.65 -39.42 30.16
C MET A 10 19.43 -38.24 29.21
N VAL A 11 20.13 -38.29 28.07
CA VAL A 11 19.85 -37.49 26.88
C VAL A 11 18.63 -38.09 26.20
N SER A 12 17.48 -37.42 26.32
CA SER A 12 16.28 -37.74 25.55
C SER A 12 16.17 -36.78 24.37
N LEU A 13 16.85 -37.11 23.27
CA LEU A 13 16.54 -36.61 21.93
C LEU A 13 15.26 -37.32 21.48
N LEU A 14 14.12 -36.65 21.64
CA LEU A 14 12.88 -37.07 21.00
C LEU A 14 12.26 -35.91 20.22
N THR A 15 11.94 -36.24 18.97
CA THR A 15 10.96 -35.61 18.09
C THR A 15 11.25 -34.19 17.64
N GLY A 16 12.12 -34.08 16.62
CA GLY A 16 11.95 -33.03 15.61
C GLY A 16 10.64 -33.27 14.86
N CYS A 17 9.56 -32.62 15.32
CA CYS A 17 8.44 -32.35 14.45
C CYS A 17 8.96 -31.44 13.33
N ALA A 18 9.03 -31.95 12.11
CA ALA A 18 9.19 -31.12 10.93
C ALA A 18 7.93 -30.26 10.78
N SER A 19 7.88 -29.13 11.47
CA SER A 19 6.99 -28.04 11.11
C SER A 19 7.41 -27.57 9.72
N LYS A 20 6.54 -27.76 8.72
CA LYS A 20 6.62 -27.04 7.44
C LYS A 20 6.82 -25.55 7.75
N PRO A 21 7.68 -24.82 7.01
CA PRO A 21 7.98 -23.43 7.32
C PRO A 21 6.69 -22.61 7.21
N GLN A 22 6.19 -22.15 8.35
CA GLN A 22 5.08 -21.21 8.50
C GLN A 22 5.54 -19.76 8.22
N GLU A 23 6.65 -19.59 7.49
CA GLU A 23 7.28 -18.30 7.20
C GLU A 23 6.61 -17.58 6.02
N GLU A 24 6.11 -18.32 5.03
CA GLU A 24 5.53 -17.75 3.80
C GLU A 24 4.27 -16.87 4.07
N PRO A 25 3.30 -17.30 4.91
CA PRO A 25 2.12 -16.48 5.19
C PRO A 25 2.45 -15.23 6.02
N ALA A 26 3.46 -15.30 6.89
CA ALA A 26 3.89 -14.19 7.74
C ALA A 26 4.64 -13.12 6.94
N LEU A 27 5.53 -13.54 6.03
CA LEU A 27 6.21 -12.63 5.11
C LEU A 27 5.21 -11.92 4.19
N HIS A 28 4.19 -12.65 3.73
CA HIS A 28 3.16 -12.09 2.87
C HIS A 28 2.31 -11.03 3.58
N HIS A 29 1.86 -11.28 4.82
CA HIS A 29 1.14 -10.27 5.61
C HIS A 29 1.99 -9.03 5.88
N ALA A 30 3.27 -9.22 6.23
CA ALA A 30 4.20 -8.11 6.42
C ALA A 30 4.40 -7.28 5.14
N TRP A 31 4.35 -7.92 3.97
CA TRP A 31 4.42 -7.23 2.69
C TRP A 31 3.17 -6.37 2.42
N LEU A 32 1.97 -6.90 2.70
CA LEU A 32 0.73 -6.13 2.56
C LEU A 32 0.69 -4.92 3.50
N GLU A 33 1.11 -5.08 4.76
CA GLU A 33 1.23 -3.98 5.71
C GLU A 33 2.24 -2.93 5.24
N LEU A 34 3.39 -3.37 4.69
CA LEU A 34 4.39 -2.47 4.11
C LEU A 34 3.79 -1.69 2.94
N VAL A 35 3.08 -2.36 2.02
CA VAL A 35 2.43 -1.71 0.87
C VAL A 35 1.42 -0.68 1.36
N ALA A 36 0.56 -1.02 2.32
CA ALA A 36 -0.40 -0.08 2.91
C ALA A 36 0.29 1.17 3.47
N GLY A 37 1.35 1.01 4.27
CA GLY A 37 2.12 2.14 4.80
C GLY A 37 2.81 2.98 3.72
N LYS A 38 3.24 2.35 2.61
CA LYS A 38 3.81 3.07 1.47
C LYS A 38 2.76 3.87 0.70
N ILE A 39 1.54 3.36 0.56
CA ILE A 39 0.42 4.10 -0.03
C ILE A 39 0.10 5.34 0.81
N GLU A 40 -0.02 5.18 2.12
CA GLU A 40 -0.29 6.32 3.03
C GLU A 40 0.76 7.43 2.87
N LYS A 41 2.04 7.05 2.74
CA LYS A 41 3.15 7.99 2.64
C LYS A 41 3.33 8.59 1.24
N ASN A 42 3.18 7.79 0.20
CA ASN A 42 3.62 8.10 -1.16
C ASN A 42 2.54 8.00 -2.24
N GLY A 43 1.35 7.49 -1.93
CA GLY A 43 0.28 7.29 -2.91
C GLY A 43 -0.13 8.59 -3.62
N GLY A 44 -0.16 9.72 -2.90
CA GLY A 44 -0.34 11.04 -3.51
C GLY A 44 0.75 11.41 -4.52
N LYS A 45 2.02 11.08 -4.24
CA LYS A 45 3.13 11.31 -5.17
C LYS A 45 3.00 10.45 -6.42
N VAL A 46 2.54 9.21 -6.28
CA VAL A 46 2.29 8.31 -7.41
C VAL A 46 1.22 8.90 -8.34
N ILE A 47 0.13 9.43 -7.78
CA ILE A 47 -0.91 10.13 -8.56
C ILE A 47 -0.33 11.34 -9.27
N CYS A 48 0.44 12.18 -8.57
CA CYS A 48 1.00 13.41 -9.12
C CYS A 48 2.10 13.18 -10.16
N ALA A 49 2.83 12.07 -10.08
CA ALA A 49 3.83 11.70 -11.06
C ALA A 49 3.21 11.29 -12.40
N ASN A 50 1.92 10.91 -12.42
CA ASN A 50 1.21 10.58 -13.65
C ASN A 50 1.08 11.83 -14.55
N PRO A 51 1.71 11.86 -15.74
CA PRO A 51 1.65 13.01 -16.63
C PRO A 51 0.23 13.34 -17.13
N LEU A 52 -0.64 12.33 -17.26
CA LEU A 52 -2.04 12.55 -17.62
C LEU A 52 -2.77 13.30 -16.51
N TYR A 53 -2.53 12.95 -15.25
CA TYR A 53 -3.13 13.68 -14.13
C TYR A 53 -2.68 15.14 -14.12
N GLN A 54 -1.38 15.39 -14.30
CA GLN A 54 -0.81 16.74 -14.40
C GLN A 54 -1.44 17.54 -15.55
N LYS A 55 -1.59 16.93 -16.73
CA LYS A 55 -2.25 17.53 -17.90
C LYS A 55 -3.72 17.86 -17.61
N CYS A 56 -4.47 16.91 -17.04
CA CYS A 56 -5.90 17.04 -16.78
C CYS A 56 -6.23 18.09 -15.72
N MET A 57 -5.38 18.20 -14.69
CA MET A 57 -5.51 19.22 -13.65
C MET A 57 -4.78 20.53 -13.99
N ASN A 58 -4.04 20.57 -15.11
CA ASN A 58 -3.18 21.68 -15.51
C ASN A 58 -2.27 22.17 -14.36
N ILE A 59 -1.54 21.23 -13.75
CA ILE A 59 -0.74 21.44 -12.54
C ILE A 59 0.63 20.77 -12.69
N SER A 60 1.66 21.32 -12.02
CA SER A 60 2.97 20.66 -11.94
C SER A 60 2.98 19.53 -10.90
N GLU A 61 3.85 18.52 -11.10
CA GLU A 61 4.05 17.41 -10.14
C GLU A 61 4.29 17.90 -8.70
N GLY A 62 5.12 18.94 -8.53
CA GLY A 62 5.47 19.48 -7.21
C GLY A 62 4.31 20.18 -6.50
N ALA A 63 3.55 21.00 -7.23
CA ALA A 63 2.35 21.66 -6.67
C ALA A 63 1.28 20.62 -6.30
N CYS A 64 1.01 19.67 -7.22
CA CYS A 64 0.10 18.55 -6.98
C CYS A 64 0.48 17.77 -5.72
N THR A 65 1.76 17.44 -5.55
CA THR A 65 2.23 16.65 -4.40
C THR A 65 1.93 17.35 -3.09
N VAL A 66 2.17 18.66 -3.02
CA VAL A 66 1.88 19.46 -1.81
C VAL A 66 0.38 19.49 -1.52
N GLU A 67 -0.44 19.68 -2.55
CA GLU A 67 -1.88 19.86 -2.42
C GLU A 67 -2.63 18.56 -2.11
N ILE A 68 -2.23 17.44 -2.72
CA ILE A 68 -2.93 16.15 -2.55
C ILE A 68 -2.50 15.40 -1.28
N SER A 69 -1.27 15.61 -0.79
CA SER A 69 -0.71 14.83 0.34
C SER A 69 -1.57 14.85 1.61
N PRO A 70 -2.20 15.97 2.03
CA PRO A 70 -3.03 16.01 3.23
C PRO A 70 -4.20 15.01 3.22
N ALA A 71 -4.71 14.65 2.04
CA ALA A 71 -5.82 13.71 1.90
C ALA A 71 -5.41 12.24 2.09
N SER A 72 -4.11 11.91 1.98
CA SER A 72 -3.64 10.51 1.91
C SER A 72 -4.05 9.66 3.10
N ASN A 73 -3.82 10.14 4.33
CA ASN A 73 -4.18 9.39 5.54
C ASN A 73 -5.70 9.22 5.67
N TYR A 74 -6.47 10.25 5.29
CA TYR A 74 -7.92 10.18 5.28
C TYR A 74 -8.42 9.14 4.28
N CYS A 75 -7.92 9.17 3.05
CA CYS A 75 -8.33 8.25 1.99
C CYS A 75 -7.91 6.80 2.24
N ALA A 76 -6.74 6.58 2.85
CA ALA A 76 -6.34 5.25 3.31
C ALA A 76 -7.27 4.74 4.41
N SER A 77 -7.61 5.59 5.39
CA SER A 77 -8.55 5.25 6.44
C SER A 77 -9.97 4.97 5.90
N ASP A 78 -10.42 5.72 4.90
CA ASP A 78 -11.71 5.48 4.24
C ASP A 78 -11.72 4.12 3.51
N SER A 79 -10.66 3.79 2.77
CA SER A 79 -10.51 2.46 2.15
C SER A 79 -10.52 1.34 3.19
N ILE A 80 -9.80 1.50 4.31
CA ILE A 80 -9.82 0.53 5.41
C ILE A 80 -11.22 0.36 5.99
N LYS A 81 -11.94 1.46 6.19
CA LYS A 81 -13.32 1.43 6.72
C LYS A 81 -14.27 0.69 5.77
N ARG A 82 -14.05 0.77 4.46
CA ARG A 82 -14.96 0.23 3.44
C ARG A 82 -14.66 -1.23 3.09
N TYR A 83 -13.39 -1.62 3.04
CA TYR A 83 -12.97 -2.94 2.55
C TYR A 83 -12.18 -3.76 3.58
N GLY A 84 -11.89 -3.18 4.75
CA GLY A 84 -10.98 -3.75 5.74
C GLY A 84 -9.52 -3.38 5.46
N THR A 85 -8.63 -3.89 6.31
CA THR A 85 -7.18 -3.79 6.09
C THR A 85 -6.80 -4.47 4.76
N LEU A 86 -5.74 -3.97 4.12
CA LEU A 86 -5.29 -4.48 2.82
C LEU A 86 -5.02 -5.99 2.87
N SER A 87 -5.59 -6.73 1.93
CA SER A 87 -5.48 -8.18 1.76
C SER A 87 -5.41 -8.53 0.27
N GLU A 88 -5.01 -9.76 -0.07
CA GLU A 88 -5.04 -10.23 -1.46
C GLU A 88 -6.45 -10.17 -2.07
N GLU A 89 -7.49 -10.38 -1.24
CA GLU A 89 -8.88 -10.43 -1.67
C GLU A 89 -9.44 -9.03 -1.98
N ASN A 90 -8.90 -7.97 -1.37
CA ASN A 90 -9.45 -6.61 -1.48
C ASN A 90 -8.49 -5.59 -2.09
N ILE A 91 -7.29 -6.01 -2.52
CA ILE A 91 -6.22 -5.10 -2.95
C ILE A 91 -6.68 -4.14 -4.04
N GLU A 92 -7.35 -4.64 -5.08
CA GLU A 92 -7.83 -3.83 -6.20
C GLU A 92 -8.87 -2.80 -5.74
N ASP A 93 -9.90 -3.25 -5.01
CA ASP A 93 -10.95 -2.38 -4.48
C ASP A 93 -10.40 -1.31 -3.53
N TYR A 94 -9.46 -1.69 -2.67
CA TYR A 94 -8.78 -0.79 -1.76
C TYR A 94 -8.07 0.34 -2.52
N PHE A 95 -7.31 -0.03 -3.56
CA PHE A 95 -6.54 0.90 -4.38
C PHE A 95 -7.45 1.82 -5.19
N VAL A 96 -8.49 1.27 -5.82
CA VAL A 96 -9.46 2.06 -6.59
C VAL A 96 -10.17 3.08 -5.70
N ASN A 97 -10.59 2.68 -4.49
CA ASN A 97 -11.21 3.60 -3.55
C ASN A 97 -10.23 4.66 -3.04
N TYR A 98 -9.00 4.27 -2.70
CA TYR A 98 -7.96 5.19 -2.24
C TYR A 98 -7.68 6.25 -3.31
N GLN A 99 -7.44 5.82 -4.56
CA GLN A 99 -7.15 6.71 -5.68
C GLN A 99 -8.34 7.63 -5.97
N SER A 100 -9.57 7.09 -5.98
CA SER A 100 -10.78 7.88 -6.23
C SER A 100 -11.00 8.94 -5.15
N CYS A 101 -10.81 8.57 -3.88
CA CYS A 101 -10.88 9.52 -2.76
C CYS A 101 -9.82 10.63 -2.90
N MET A 102 -8.57 10.27 -3.23
CA MET A 102 -7.49 11.25 -3.41
C MET A 102 -7.81 12.25 -4.52
N ILE A 103 -8.29 11.76 -5.67
CA ILE A 103 -8.68 12.62 -6.80
C ILE A 103 -9.88 13.50 -6.42
N PHE A 104 -10.86 12.96 -5.71
CA PHE A 104 -12.02 13.71 -5.23
C PHE A 104 -11.62 14.85 -4.30
N GLU A 105 -10.81 14.56 -3.28
CA GLU A 105 -10.35 15.57 -2.32
C GLU A 105 -9.51 16.66 -3.01
N HIS A 106 -8.67 16.29 -3.98
CA HIS A 106 -7.90 17.29 -4.73
C HIS A 106 -8.78 18.14 -5.64
N ALA A 107 -9.74 17.55 -6.36
CA ALA A 107 -10.66 18.28 -7.23
C ALA A 107 -11.51 19.30 -6.45
N ARG A 108 -11.84 19.00 -5.19
CA ARG A 108 -12.55 19.93 -4.29
C ARG A 108 -11.77 21.19 -3.97
N LEU A 109 -10.43 21.19 -4.04
CA LEU A 109 -9.64 22.41 -3.83
C LEU A 109 -9.86 23.45 -4.94
N TYR A 110 -10.35 23.02 -6.09
CA TYR A 110 -10.53 23.82 -7.30
C TYR A 110 -11.99 24.06 -7.66
N ASP A 111 -12.94 23.69 -6.78
CA ASP A 111 -14.38 23.70 -7.05
C ASP A 111 -14.76 22.96 -8.36
N LEU A 112 -13.98 21.93 -8.71
CA LEU A 112 -14.22 21.11 -9.90
C LEU A 112 -15.21 19.99 -9.59
N ASP A 113 -16.00 19.62 -10.60
CA ASP A 113 -16.65 18.29 -10.60
C ASP A 113 -15.52 17.24 -10.61
N TRP A 114 -15.48 16.40 -9.58
CA TRP A 114 -14.46 15.38 -9.38
C TRP A 114 -14.39 14.37 -10.53
N MET A 115 -15.45 14.25 -11.34
CA MET A 115 -15.46 13.42 -12.54
C MET A 115 -14.64 14.02 -13.68
N VAL A 116 -14.33 15.33 -13.65
CA VAL A 116 -13.54 16.00 -14.70
C VAL A 116 -12.13 15.39 -14.84
N PRO A 117 -11.30 15.31 -13.79
CA PRO A 117 -9.98 14.69 -13.91
C PRO A 117 -10.07 13.22 -14.29
N ILE A 118 -11.06 12.48 -13.77
CA ILE A 118 -11.24 11.06 -14.07
C ILE A 118 -11.59 10.86 -15.55
N ARG A 119 -12.55 11.62 -16.07
CA ARG A 119 -12.95 11.54 -17.48
C ARG A 119 -11.78 11.91 -18.39
N CYS A 120 -11.08 13.00 -18.09
CA CYS A 120 -9.90 13.42 -18.86
C CYS A 120 -8.82 12.32 -18.89
N MET A 121 -8.52 11.68 -17.76
CA MET A 121 -7.57 10.55 -17.75
C MET A 121 -8.09 9.32 -18.52
N SER A 122 -9.41 9.07 -18.51
CA SER A 122 -9.99 7.92 -19.21
C SER A 122 -9.98 8.06 -20.74
N GLU A 123 -10.07 9.29 -21.25
CA GLU A 123 -10.02 9.58 -22.68
C GLU A 123 -8.63 9.31 -23.27
N ASP A 124 -7.58 9.46 -22.46
CA ASP A 124 -6.17 9.26 -22.83
C ASP A 124 -5.56 7.96 -22.24
N ALA A 125 -6.37 7.04 -21.71
CA ALA A 125 -5.91 5.88 -20.91
C ALA A 125 -5.10 4.81 -21.69
N ASN A 126 -4.99 4.94 -23.01
CA ASN A 126 -4.50 3.85 -23.88
C ASN A 126 -2.99 3.59 -23.87
N ASP A 127 -2.13 4.28 -23.10
CA ASP A 127 -0.69 4.11 -23.34
C ASP A 127 0.33 4.15 -22.19
N HIS A 128 0.01 4.42 -20.91
CA HIS A 128 1.09 4.69 -19.93
C HIS A 128 0.96 3.92 -18.61
N PHE A 129 1.51 2.70 -18.58
CA PHE A 129 2.07 2.16 -17.34
C PHE A 129 3.36 2.93 -17.04
N ASP A 130 3.30 3.89 -16.11
CA ASP A 130 4.49 4.59 -15.65
C ASP A 130 5.28 3.70 -14.69
N SER A 131 6.40 3.14 -15.16
CA SER A 131 7.29 2.31 -14.35
C SER A 131 7.87 3.06 -13.13
N ARG A 132 7.83 4.40 -13.14
CA ARG A 132 8.20 5.22 -11.96
C ARG A 132 7.22 5.07 -10.81
N ALA A 133 5.96 4.66 -11.07
CA ALA A 133 4.94 4.55 -10.02
C ALA A 133 5.38 3.62 -8.88
N LEU A 134 5.97 2.48 -9.22
CA LEU A 134 6.47 1.53 -8.21
C LEU A 134 7.70 2.09 -7.47
N GLN A 135 8.61 2.74 -8.19
CA GLN A 135 9.78 3.37 -7.57
C GLN A 135 9.36 4.46 -6.57
N ILE A 136 8.50 5.37 -7.00
CA ILE A 136 7.98 6.47 -6.16
C ILE A 136 7.20 5.96 -4.96
N LEU A 137 6.43 4.87 -5.13
CA LEU A 137 5.71 4.25 -4.03
C LEU A 137 6.67 3.77 -2.94
N PHE A 138 7.81 3.20 -3.32
CA PHE A 138 8.76 2.58 -2.38
C PHE A 138 9.91 3.48 -1.90
N ASP A 139 10.17 4.62 -2.53
CA ASP A 139 11.13 5.65 -2.07
C ASP A 139 10.71 6.30 -0.72
#